data_AF-A0A8J0VAA9-F1
#
_entry.id   AF-A0A8J0VAA9-F1
#
_cell.length_a   1.000
_cell.length_b   1.000
_cell.length_c   1.000
_cell.angle_alpha   90.00
_cell.angle_beta   90.00
_cell.angle_gamma   90.00
#
_symmetry.space_group_name_H-M   'P 1'
#
loop_
_entity.id
_entity.type
_entity.pdbx_description
1 polymer ?
#
loop_
_entity_poly.entity_id
_entity_poly.type
_entity_poly.pdbx_seq_one_letter_code
_entity_poly.pdbx_strand_id
1 'polypeptide(L)'
;MKKQASNAGEDRAMLLGFTMMGLSVLMFFLLGITILKPFMLSVWNEESNCTIVQADIMEDWVDCSFTCGVDCHGQSKYPCLQVLVNVSLSGQTAVLHYNEEAVQINPKVSH
;
A
#
# COMPACT_ATOMS: atom_id res chain seq x y z
N MET A 1 45.00 14.27 35.48
CA MET A 1 43.80 14.32 34.60
C MET A 1 44.14 15.13 33.36
N LYS A 2 44.36 14.47 32.22
CA LYS A 2 44.64 15.15 30.94
C LYS A 2 43.30 15.61 30.37
N LYS A 3 43.01 16.91 30.46
CA LYS A 3 41.86 17.53 29.80
C LYS A 3 42.29 17.81 28.35
N GLN A 4 41.88 16.94 27.43
CA GLN A 4 42.15 17.15 26.01
C GLN A 4 41.34 18.37 25.57
N ALA A 5 42.02 19.46 25.21
CA ALA A 5 41.38 20.63 24.63
C ALA A 5 40.98 20.25 23.21
N SER A 6 39.71 19.87 23.03
CA SER A 6 39.14 19.57 21.73
C SER A 6 38.99 20.87 20.93
N ASN A 7 39.42 20.85 19.66
CA ASN A 7 39.28 21.99 18.77
C ASN A 7 37.78 22.19 18.44
N ALA A 8 37.32 23.44 18.32
CA ALA A 8 35.90 23.72 18.03
C ALA A 8 35.41 23.08 16.71
N GLY A 9 36.33 22.74 15.80
CA GLY A 9 36.05 21.96 14.59
C GLY A 9 35.86 20.46 14.85
N GLU A 10 36.60 19.87 15.77
CA GLU A 10 36.48 18.44 16.16
C GLU A 10 35.15 18.17 16.87
N ASP A 11 34.75 19.04 17.81
CA ASP A 11 33.43 18.90 18.48
C ASP A 11 32.26 19.01 17.49
N ARG A 12 32.38 19.89 16.50
CA ARG A 12 31.36 20.04 15.44
C ARG A 12 31.32 18.82 14.53
N ALA A 13 32.48 18.27 14.15
CA ALA A 13 32.56 17.07 13.34
C ALA A 13 32.00 15.85 14.09
N MET A 14 32.33 15.73 15.38
CA MET A 14 31.82 14.67 16.25
C MET A 14 30.30 14.78 16.43
N LEU A 15 29.77 15.98 16.68
CA LEU A 15 28.33 16.22 16.75
C LEU A 15 27.64 15.87 15.42
N LEU A 16 28.22 16.28 14.29
CA LEU A 16 27.68 15.95 12.97
C LEU A 16 27.64 14.44 12.76
N GLY A 17 28.71 13.72 13.11
CA GLY A 17 28.76 12.25 13.05
C GLY A 17 27.66 11.59 13.89
N PHE A 18 27.45 12.04 15.13
CA PHE A 18 26.36 11.52 15.96
C PHE A 18 24.99 11.83 15.38
N THR A 19 24.78 13.02 14.83
CA THR A 19 23.50 13.35 14.17
C THR A 19 23.26 12.48 12.93
N MET A 20 24.28 12.25 12.11
CA MET A 20 24.15 11.38 10.93
C MET A 20 23.87 9.93 11.32
N MET A 21 24.51 9.43 12.39
CA MET A 21 24.24 8.10 12.92
C MET A 21 22.82 7.97 13.48
N GLY A 22 22.32 9.00 14.17
CA GLY A 22 20.93 9.01 14.66
C GLY A 22 19.92 9.07 13.53
N LEU A 23 20.15 9.92 12.52
CA LEU A 23 19.28 10.04 11.35
C LEU A 23 19.27 8.75 10.53
N SER A 24 20.40 8.07 10.37
CA SER A 24 20.45 6.81 9.60
C SER A 24 19.64 5.71 10.28
N VAL A 25 19.74 5.59 11.62
CA VAL A 25 18.94 4.64 12.41
C VAL A 25 17.46 4.97 12.28
N LEU A 26 17.07 6.25 12.44
CA LEU A 26 15.69 6.69 12.29
C LEU A 26 15.14 6.35 10.89
N MET A 27 15.90 6.66 9.84
CA MET A 27 15.50 6.35 8.46
C MET A 27 15.37 4.85 8.23
N PHE A 28 16.28 4.02 8.78
CA PHE A 28 16.16 2.56 8.72
C PHE A 28 14.89 2.05 9.39
N PHE A 29 14.53 2.61 10.55
CA PHE A 29 13.28 2.26 11.21
C PHE A 29 12.05 2.73 10.44
N LEU A 30 12.07 3.93 9.88
CA LEU A 30 10.97 4.44 9.05
C LEU A 30 10.78 3.56 7.81
N LEU A 31 11.85 3.31 7.05
CA LEU A 31 11.83 2.44 5.88
C LEU A 31 11.41 1.02 6.25
N GLY A 32 11.99 0.49 7.33
CA GLY A 32 11.64 -0.79 7.91
C GLY A 32 10.14 -0.88 8.18
N ILE A 33 9.56 0.06 8.93
CA ILE A 33 8.12 0.07 9.25
C ILE A 33 7.26 0.27 8.00
N THR A 34 7.67 1.14 7.06
CA THR A 34 6.91 1.38 5.82
C THR A 34 6.90 0.18 4.88
N ILE A 35 7.89 -0.70 4.95
CA ILE A 35 7.96 -1.94 4.15
C ILE A 35 7.34 -3.09 4.94
N LEU A 36 7.60 -3.18 6.25
CA LEU A 36 7.06 -4.23 7.11
C LEU A 36 5.54 -4.11 7.26
N LYS A 37 4.96 -2.90 7.31
CA LYS A 37 3.51 -2.74 7.42
C LYS A 37 2.74 -3.35 6.24
N PRO A 38 3.01 -2.99 4.97
CA PRO A 38 2.36 -3.61 3.84
C PRO A 38 2.70 -5.10 3.77
N PHE A 39 3.96 -5.50 4.05
CA PHE A 39 4.34 -6.92 4.05
C PHE A 39 3.60 -7.76 5.10
N MET A 40 3.45 -7.25 6.33
CA MET A 40 2.72 -7.92 7.42
C MET A 40 1.20 -7.80 7.27
N LEU A 41 0.68 -6.94 6.40
CA LEU A 41 -0.74 -6.95 6.05
C LEU A 41 -0.99 -7.86 4.83
N SER A 42 -0.03 -7.94 3.91
CA SER A 42 -0.12 -8.73 2.67
C SER A 42 0.19 -10.22 2.89
N VAL A 43 1.14 -10.57 3.77
CA VAL A 43 1.48 -11.97 4.13
C VAL A 43 0.33 -12.72 4.77
N TRP A 44 -0.66 -12.01 5.31
CA TRP A 44 -1.86 -12.61 5.92
C TRP A 44 -3.02 -12.77 4.94
N ASN A 45 -2.89 -12.33 3.69
CA ASN A 45 -3.72 -12.88 2.61
C ASN A 45 -3.15 -14.26 2.25
N GLU A 46 -3.33 -15.21 3.16
CA GLU A 46 -3.00 -16.61 2.93
C GLU A 46 -3.65 -17.04 1.62
N GLU A 47 -2.87 -17.60 0.69
CA GLU A 47 -3.33 -17.93 -0.66
C GLU A 47 -4.39 -19.03 -0.58
N SER A 48 -5.65 -18.62 -0.49
CA SER A 48 -6.79 -19.50 -0.28
C SER A 48 -7.50 -19.74 -1.60
N ASN A 49 -7.90 -20.98 -1.87
CA ASN A 49 -8.74 -21.29 -3.02
C ASN A 49 -10.10 -20.60 -2.86
N CYS A 50 -10.47 -19.76 -3.81
CA CYS A 50 -11.73 -19.04 -3.85
C CYS A 50 -12.64 -19.64 -4.93
N THR A 51 -13.90 -19.92 -4.60
CA THR A 51 -14.90 -20.34 -5.59
C THR A 51 -15.89 -19.21 -5.83
N ILE A 52 -16.21 -18.94 -7.09
CA ILE A 52 -17.19 -17.89 -7.44
C ILE A 52 -18.58 -18.38 -7.03
N VAL A 53 -19.26 -17.59 -6.20
CA VAL A 53 -20.64 -17.85 -5.77
C VAL A 53 -21.61 -17.06 -6.64
N GLN A 54 -21.29 -15.79 -6.91
CA GLN A 54 -22.17 -14.90 -7.63
C GLN A 54 -21.37 -13.84 -8.40
N ALA A 55 -21.86 -13.46 -9.58
CA ALA A 55 -21.32 -12.36 -10.37
C ALA A 55 -22.49 -11.52 -10.87
N ASP A 56 -22.65 -10.32 -10.31
CA ASP A 56 -23.73 -9.40 -10.64
C ASP A 56 -23.18 -8.13 -11.25
N ILE A 57 -23.92 -7.57 -12.21
CA ILE A 57 -23.65 -6.26 -12.76
C ILE A 57 -24.50 -5.26 -11.95
N MET A 58 -23.86 -4.44 -11.14
CA MET A 58 -24.52 -3.40 -10.36
C MET A 58 -25.08 -2.31 -11.30
N GLU A 59 -26.28 -1.84 -11.00
CA GLU A 59 -26.93 -0.73 -11.73
C GLU A 59 -26.25 0.63 -11.50
N ASP A 60 -25.36 0.71 -10.51
CA ASP A 60 -24.54 1.89 -10.25
C ASP A 60 -23.46 2.03 -11.33
N TRP A 61 -23.60 3.07 -12.15
CA TRP A 61 -22.64 3.45 -13.17
C TRP A 61 -21.50 4.24 -12.52
N VAL A 62 -20.28 3.71 -12.57
CA VAL A 62 -19.10 4.43 -12.06
C VAL A 62 -18.47 5.24 -13.18
N ASP A 63 -18.21 6.52 -12.88
CA ASP A 63 -17.42 7.40 -13.74
C ASP A 63 -15.96 6.96 -13.70
N CYS A 64 -15.48 6.44 -14.82
CA CYS A 64 -14.11 6.00 -14.94
C CYS A 64 -13.35 6.89 -15.91
N SER A 65 -12.23 7.43 -15.44
CA SER A 65 -11.32 8.19 -16.29
C SER A 65 -10.31 7.26 -16.91
N PHE A 66 -10.25 7.21 -18.24
CA PHE A 66 -9.19 6.51 -18.97
C PHE A 66 -8.30 7.50 -19.71
N THR A 67 -7.01 7.19 -19.78
CA THR A 67 -6.04 7.94 -20.58
C THR A 67 -5.90 7.30 -21.95
N CYS A 68 -6.26 8.04 -23.02
CA CYS A 68 -6.10 7.62 -24.41
C CYS A 68 -4.96 8.41 -25.06
N GLY A 69 -3.73 8.15 -24.63
CA GLY A 69 -2.55 8.87 -25.11
C GLY A 69 -2.27 10.17 -24.34
N VAL A 70 -1.33 10.97 -24.86
CA VAL A 70 -0.61 12.02 -24.11
C VAL A 70 -1.46 13.23 -23.68
N ASP A 71 -2.67 13.41 -24.24
CA ASP A 71 -3.55 14.55 -23.94
C ASP A 71 -5.06 14.19 -23.91
N CYS A 72 -5.41 12.91 -23.83
CA CYS A 72 -6.81 12.49 -23.78
C CYS A 72 -7.12 11.86 -22.44
N HIS A 73 -7.88 12.58 -21.62
CA HIS A 73 -8.63 12.02 -20.50
C HIS A 73 -10.08 11.87 -20.95
N GLY A 74 -10.49 10.63 -21.21
CA GLY A 74 -11.88 10.29 -21.45
C GLY A 74 -12.56 9.92 -20.14
N GLN A 75 -13.75 10.46 -19.87
CA GLN A 75 -14.65 9.92 -18.85
C GLN A 75 -15.66 9.01 -19.55
N SER A 76 -15.70 7.75 -19.13
CA SER A 76 -16.71 6.79 -19.57
C SER A 76 -17.42 6.22 -18.35
N LYS A 77 -18.72 5.93 -18.52
CA LYS A 77 -19.50 5.21 -17.53
C LYS A 77 -19.61 3.77 -17.96
N TYR A 78 -19.09 2.85 -17.15
CA TYR A 78 -19.38 1.43 -17.30
C TYR A 78 -20.15 0.94 -16.08
N PRO A 79 -21.00 -0.09 -16.26
CA PRO A 79 -21.67 -0.72 -15.14
C PRO A 79 -20.67 -1.56 -14.34
N CYS A 80 -20.77 -1.49 -13.02
CA CYS A 80 -19.82 -2.15 -12.13
C CYS A 80 -20.09 -3.65 -12.02
N LEU A 81 -19.07 -4.48 -12.24
CA LEU A 81 -19.16 -5.90 -11.92
C LEU A 81 -18.86 -6.09 -10.43
N GLN A 82 -19.69 -6.87 -9.75
CA GLN A 82 -19.44 -7.34 -8.39
C GLN A 82 -19.38 -8.86 -8.43
N VAL A 83 -18.23 -9.41 -8.05
CA VAL A 83 -17.98 -10.84 -8.01
C VAL A 83 -17.82 -11.24 -6.54
N LEU A 84 -18.76 -12.05 -6.05
CA LEU A 84 -18.68 -12.66 -4.73
C LEU A 84 -18.02 -14.04 -4.84
N VAL A 85 -17.01 -14.25 -4.00
CA VAL A 85 -16.31 -15.52 -3.87
C VAL A 85 -16.48 -16.09 -2.47
N ASN A 86 -16.51 -17.41 -2.37
CA ASN A 86 -16.42 -18.14 -1.12
C ASN A 86 -14.95 -18.53 -0.90
N VAL A 87 -14.42 -18.13 0.25
CA VAL A 87 -13.04 -18.42 0.64
C VAL A 87 -13.00 -19.79 1.30
N SER A 88 -12.41 -20.80 0.63
CA SER A 88 -12.45 -22.20 1.09
C SER A 88 -11.92 -22.42 2.50
N LEU A 89 -10.96 -21.60 2.93
CA LEU A 89 -10.35 -21.72 4.26
C LEU A 89 -11.26 -21.23 5.39
N SER A 90 -12.11 -20.25 5.10
CA SER A 90 -12.94 -19.59 6.10
C SER A 90 -14.44 -19.86 5.93
N GLY A 91 -14.88 -20.36 4.78
CA GLY A 91 -16.29 -20.50 4.42
C GLY A 91 -17.04 -19.15 4.34
N GLN A 92 -16.33 -18.03 4.36
CA GLN A 92 -16.89 -16.68 4.30
C GLN A 92 -17.02 -16.23 2.86
N THR A 93 -18.11 -15.51 2.56
CA THR A 93 -18.30 -14.82 1.29
C THR A 93 -17.64 -13.44 1.33
N ALA A 94 -16.84 -13.14 0.32
CA ALA A 94 -16.13 -11.87 0.18
C ALA A 94 -16.24 -11.35 -1.25
N VAL A 95 -16.08 -10.03 -1.44
CA VAL A 95 -16.03 -9.42 -2.77
C VAL A 95 -14.62 -9.58 -3.33
N LEU A 96 -14.53 -10.05 -4.56
CA LEU A 96 -13.27 -10.20 -5.28
C LEU A 96 -12.84 -8.83 -5.83
N HIS A 97 -11.58 -8.47 -5.65
CA HIS A 97 -10.98 -7.28 -6.26
C HIS A 97 -9.71 -7.70 -6.99
N TYR A 98 -9.42 -7.13 -8.16
CA TYR A 98 -8.19 -7.43 -8.91
C TYR A 98 -6.91 -7.09 -8.13
N ASN A 99 -6.91 -5.99 -7.36
CA ASN A 99 -5.80 -5.64 -6.47
C ASN A 99 -6.26 -4.84 -5.23
N GLU A 100 -5.31 -4.53 -4.36
CA GLU A 100 -5.53 -3.72 -3.14
C GLU A 100 -5.87 -2.26 -3.43
N GLU A 101 -5.39 -1.69 -4.55
CA GLU A 101 -5.65 -0.29 -4.91
C GLU A 101 -7.10 -0.08 -5.37
N ALA A 102 -7.71 -1.10 -5.98
CA ALA A 102 -9.12 -1.13 -6.36
C ALA A 102 -10.06 -1.09 -5.14
N VAL A 103 -9.65 -1.67 -4.01
CA VAL A 103 -10.41 -1.59 -2.75
C VAL A 103 -10.47 -0.15 -2.23
N GLN A 104 -9.39 0.62 -2.40
CA GLN A 104 -9.35 2.03 -1.96
C GLN A 104 -10.13 2.96 -2.89
N ILE A 105 -10.14 2.66 -4.20
CA ILE A 105 -10.84 3.47 -5.20
C ILE A 105 -12.35 3.19 -5.14
N ASN A 106 -12.77 1.93 -5.00
CA ASN A 106 -14.18 1.60 -4.87
C ASN A 106 -14.43 0.26 -4.15
N PRO A 107 -14.64 0.25 -2.83
CA PRO A 107 -14.71 -0.99 -2.03
C PRO A 107 -15.97 -1.85 -2.29
N LYS A 108 -16.89 -1.40 -3.13
CA LYS A 108 -18.13 -2.12 -3.49
C LYS A 108 -18.03 -2.86 -4.82
N VAL A 109 -16.97 -2.63 -5.59
CA VAL A 109 -16.89 -3.03 -7.01
C VAL A 109 -15.66 -3.90 -7.25
N SER A 110 -15.88 -5.01 -7.96
CA SER A 110 -14.84 -5.86 -8.49
C SER A 110 -14.31 -5.27 -9.80
N HIS A 111 -13.24 -4.48 -9.71
CA HIS A 111 -12.42 -4.11 -10.87
C HIS A 111 -11.57 -5.28 -11.33
#